data_AF-A0A2M8S8I8-F1
#
_entry.id   AF-A0A2M8S8I8-F1
#
_cell.length_a   1.000
_cell.length_b   1.000
_cell.length_c   1.000
_cell.angle_alpha   90.00
_cell.angle_beta   90.00
_cell.angle_gamma   90.00
#
_symmetry.space_group_name_H-M   'P 1'
#
loop_
_entity.id
_entity.type
_entity.pdbx_description
1 polymer ?
#
loop_
_entity_poly.entity_id
_entity_poly.type
_entity_poly.pdbx_seq_one_letter_code
_entity_poly.pdbx_strand_id
1 'polypeptide(L)'
;SGEVFAIRRDLFESPPDSVINDDFFLALSIIRKGFRLIYTPRACSWETVSLDERDEIVRRTRIIAGRYQIMGMSIGRLPYRQPLIVWQIFSHKFLRPLVPFAMIGALLASFISIIWVHPLGSYPLLYLSPPYHWLVFILQLLFYLLAWLGRRIAIKGFLGKLLYLPTFLVNSNYAALLGLIDTLTGKSTA
;
A
#
# COMPACT_ATOMS: atom_id res chain seq x y z
N SER A 1 -1.19 8.22 -10.89
CA SER A 1 -2.25 8.40 -11.90
C SER A 1 -1.70 9.41 -12.88
N GLY A 2 -1.18 8.96 -14.02
CA GLY A 2 -0.63 9.82 -15.07
C GLY A 2 -1.49 9.83 -16.33
N GLU A 3 -2.81 9.81 -16.15
CA GLU A 3 -3.76 9.96 -17.27
C GLU A 3 -3.53 11.28 -18.04
N VAL A 4 -2.94 12.30 -17.39
CA VAL A 4 -2.43 13.52 -18.02
C VAL A 4 -1.15 13.96 -17.33
N PHE A 5 -0.07 14.12 -18.08
CA PHE A 5 1.12 14.78 -17.58
C PHE A 5 1.74 15.67 -18.70
N ALA A 6 2.40 16.75 -18.31
CA ALA A 6 3.23 17.56 -19.20
C ALA A 6 4.65 17.72 -18.63
N ILE A 7 5.68 17.51 -19.45
CA ILE A 7 7.10 17.67 -19.11
C ILE A 7 7.74 18.62 -20.12
N ARG A 8 8.68 19.44 -19.64
CA ARG A 8 9.57 20.23 -20.51
C ARG A 8 10.45 19.29 -21.33
N ARG A 9 10.52 19.50 -22.65
CA ARG A 9 11.29 18.65 -23.57
C ARG A 9 12.69 18.29 -23.06
N ASP A 10 13.43 19.28 -22.55
CA ASP A 10 14.81 19.09 -22.10
C ASP A 10 14.94 18.24 -20.81
N LEU A 11 13.84 18.02 -20.10
CA LEU A 11 13.78 17.19 -18.90
C LEU A 11 13.34 15.77 -19.18
N PHE A 12 12.77 15.51 -20.37
CA PHE A 12 12.26 14.20 -20.76
C PHE A 12 13.41 13.19 -20.91
N GLU A 13 13.21 12.01 -20.33
CA GLU A 13 14.07 10.85 -20.49
C GLU A 13 13.18 9.68 -20.87
N SER A 14 13.53 8.98 -21.95
CA SER A 14 12.77 7.82 -22.37
C SER A 14 12.84 6.75 -21.27
N PRO A 15 11.69 6.25 -20.78
CA PRO A 15 11.70 5.07 -19.92
C PRO A 15 12.29 3.88 -20.70
N PRO A 16 12.96 2.94 -20.02
CA PRO A 16 13.36 1.67 -20.65
C PRO A 16 12.14 0.93 -21.20
N ASP A 17 12.27 0.26 -22.35
CA ASP A 17 11.18 -0.47 -23.02
C ASP A 17 10.49 -1.55 -22.16
N SER A 18 11.17 -1.97 -21.10
CA SER A 18 10.63 -2.94 -20.13
C SER A 18 9.65 -2.32 -19.13
N VAL A 19 9.55 -0.99 -19.03
CA VAL A 19 8.69 -0.31 -18.07
C VAL A 19 7.26 -0.28 -18.59
N ILE A 20 6.34 -0.81 -17.77
CA ILE A 20 4.91 -0.85 -18.07
C ILE A 20 4.18 0.41 -17.57
N ASN A 21 4.73 1.11 -16.56
CA ASN A 21 4.06 2.23 -15.88
C ASN A 21 4.95 3.49 -15.83
N ASP A 22 5.01 4.17 -16.95
CA ASP A 22 6.03 5.18 -17.26
C ASP A 22 5.94 6.42 -16.34
N ASP A 23 4.74 6.72 -15.83
CA ASP A 23 4.42 7.90 -15.03
C ASP A 23 5.36 8.10 -13.85
N PHE A 24 5.59 7.03 -13.08
CA PHE A 24 6.41 7.13 -11.88
C PHE A 24 7.89 7.22 -12.21
N PHE A 25 8.32 6.55 -13.28
CA PHE A 25 9.70 6.64 -13.76
C PHE A 25 10.01 8.09 -14.17
N LEU A 26 9.15 8.68 -15.00
CA LEU A 26 9.27 10.05 -15.46
C LEU A 26 9.24 11.04 -14.28
N ALA A 27 8.30 10.88 -13.35
CA ALA A 27 8.22 11.70 -12.14
C ALA A 27 9.53 11.65 -11.33
N LEU A 28 10.08 10.44 -11.13
CA LEU A 28 11.31 10.25 -10.36
C LEU A 28 12.52 10.88 -11.07
N SER A 29 12.63 10.75 -12.40
CA SER A 29 13.69 11.39 -13.18
C SER A 29 13.68 12.92 -13.06
N ILE A 30 12.50 13.54 -13.11
CA ILE A 30 12.35 15.00 -12.92
C ILE A 30 12.79 15.42 -11.52
N ILE A 31 12.32 14.71 -10.49
CA ILE A 31 12.67 14.99 -9.09
C ILE A 31 14.18 14.86 -8.88
N ARG A 32 14.80 13.82 -9.44
CA ARG A 32 16.24 13.57 -9.33
C ARG A 32 17.06 14.69 -9.99
N LYS A 33 16.56 15.32 -11.05
CA LYS A 33 17.15 16.52 -11.66
C LYS A 33 16.95 17.80 -10.82
N GLY A 34 16.28 17.73 -9.68
CA GLY A 34 16.04 18.86 -8.78
C GLY A 34 14.80 19.68 -9.12
N PHE A 35 13.98 19.22 -10.07
CA PHE A 35 12.74 19.89 -10.46
C PHE A 35 11.56 19.41 -9.60
N ARG A 36 10.46 20.17 -9.67
CA ARG A 36 9.24 19.91 -8.89
C ARG A 36 8.13 19.42 -9.81
N LEU A 37 7.32 18.49 -9.32
CA LEU A 37 6.04 18.16 -9.93
C LEU A 37 4.97 19.07 -9.31
N ILE A 38 4.14 19.67 -10.16
CA ILE A 38 3.06 20.57 -9.76
C ILE A 38 1.74 19.93 -10.19
N TYR A 39 0.82 19.80 -9.24
CA TYR A 39 -0.54 19.34 -9.51
C TYR A 39 -1.39 20.52 -10.01
N THR A 40 -2.02 20.34 -11.18
CA THR A 40 -2.89 21.35 -11.79
C THR A 40 -4.33 20.83 -11.82
N PRO A 41 -5.21 21.26 -10.92
CA PRO A 41 -6.57 20.70 -10.82
C PRO A 41 -7.45 20.99 -12.05
N ARG A 42 -7.06 21.96 -12.89
CA ARG A 42 -7.76 22.28 -14.14
C ARG A 42 -7.34 21.41 -15.33
N ALA A 43 -6.28 20.60 -15.18
CA ALA A 43 -5.83 19.68 -16.22
C ALA A 43 -6.58 18.35 -16.07
N CYS A 44 -7.69 18.21 -16.79
CA CYS A 44 -8.53 17.02 -16.78
C CYS A 44 -8.45 16.29 -18.12
N SER A 45 -8.38 14.96 -18.09
CA SER A 45 -8.67 14.10 -19.25
C SER A 45 -9.88 13.24 -18.94
N TRP A 46 -10.65 12.95 -19.97
CA TRP A 46 -11.84 12.12 -19.90
C TRP A 46 -11.61 10.91 -20.81
N GLU A 47 -11.62 9.72 -20.21
CA GLU A 47 -11.47 8.46 -20.96
C GLU A 47 -12.78 7.67 -20.86
N THR A 48 -13.20 7.06 -21.97
CA THR A 48 -14.32 6.11 -21.99
C THR A 48 -13.88 4.79 -21.39
N VAL A 49 -14.54 4.36 -20.30
CA VAL A 49 -14.27 3.06 -19.68
C VAL A 49 -14.78 1.96 -20.61
N SER A 50 -13.88 1.11 -21.11
CA SER A 50 -14.25 -0.03 -21.96
C SER A 50 -14.97 -1.11 -21.14
N LEU A 51 -15.95 -1.77 -21.76
CA LEU A 51 -17.05 -2.51 -21.12
C LEU A 51 -16.82 -4.01 -20.86
N ASP A 52 -15.59 -4.52 -20.95
CA ASP A 52 -15.32 -5.95 -20.75
C ASP A 52 -14.54 -6.23 -19.46
N GLU A 53 -15.18 -6.92 -18.51
CA GLU A 53 -14.59 -7.24 -17.19
C GLU A 53 -13.29 -8.04 -17.30
N ARG A 54 -13.16 -8.88 -18.33
CA ARG A 54 -11.97 -9.71 -18.56
C ARG A 54 -10.77 -8.87 -19.01
N ASP A 55 -10.99 -7.93 -19.92
CA ASP A 55 -9.95 -7.01 -20.37
C ASP A 55 -9.53 -6.04 -19.25
N GLU A 56 -10.46 -5.67 -18.38
CA GLU A 56 -10.15 -4.85 -17.22
C GLU A 56 -9.25 -5.57 -16.20
N ILE A 57 -9.48 -6.87 -15.98
CA ILE A 57 -8.63 -7.71 -15.12
C ILE A 57 -7.21 -7.78 -15.69
N VAL A 58 -7.06 -8.09 -16.98
CA VAL A 58 -5.74 -8.15 -17.64
C VAL A 58 -5.03 -6.79 -17.56
N ARG A 59 -5.75 -5.69 -17.81
CA ARG A 59 -5.21 -4.32 -17.68
C ARG A 59 -4.73 -4.05 -16.26
N ARG A 60 -5.52 -4.39 -15.25
CA ARG A 60 -5.17 -4.19 -13.82
C ARG A 60 -3.97 -5.03 -13.40
N THR A 61 -3.89 -6.29 -13.82
CA THR A 61 -2.74 -7.17 -13.55
C THR A 61 -1.46 -6.58 -14.13
N ARG A 62 -1.51 -6.10 -15.38
CA ARG A 62 -0.36 -5.44 -16.03
C ARG A 62 0.09 -4.19 -15.27
N ILE A 63 -0.86 -3.35 -14.84
CA ILE A 63 -0.58 -2.15 -14.04
C ILE A 63 0.10 -2.49 -12.71
N ILE A 64 -0.36 -3.55 -12.04
CA ILE A 64 0.21 -4.01 -10.76
C ILE A 64 1.64 -4.55 -10.97
N ALA A 65 1.86 -5.39 -11.98
CA ALA A 65 3.18 -5.90 -12.32
C ALA A 65 4.17 -4.76 -12.65
N GLY A 66 3.73 -3.78 -13.46
CA GLY A 66 4.50 -2.58 -13.76
C GLY A 66 4.89 -1.76 -12.53
N ARG A 67 4.01 -1.69 -11.52
CA ARG A 67 4.32 -0.99 -10.26
C ARG A 67 5.45 -1.68 -9.48
N TYR A 68 5.44 -3.01 -9.39
CA TYR A 68 6.48 -3.77 -8.69
C TYR A 68 7.83 -3.69 -9.40
N GLN A 69 7.83 -3.83 -10.73
CA GLN A 69 9.05 -3.71 -11.53
C GLN A 69 9.71 -2.33 -11.35
N ILE A 70 8.92 -1.26 -11.38
CA ILE A 70 9.41 0.10 -11.15
C ILE A 70 9.85 0.29 -9.70
N MET A 71 9.17 -0.27 -8.72
CA MET A 71 9.66 -0.25 -7.33
C MET A 71 11.06 -0.85 -7.25
N GLY A 72 11.30 -2.03 -7.83
CA GLY A 72 12.62 -2.65 -7.89
C GLY A 72 13.68 -1.77 -8.57
N MET A 73 13.38 -1.26 -9.78
CA MET A 73 14.32 -0.41 -10.53
C MET A 73 14.55 0.97 -9.90
N SER A 74 13.55 1.50 -9.20
CA SER A 74 13.60 2.84 -8.59
C SER A 74 14.40 2.88 -7.30
N ILE A 75 14.52 1.76 -6.55
CA ILE A 75 15.34 1.70 -5.31
C ILE A 75 16.76 2.21 -5.57
N GLY A 76 17.40 1.77 -6.66
CA GLY A 76 18.75 2.22 -7.03
C GLY A 76 18.80 3.67 -7.55
N ARG A 77 17.66 4.27 -7.91
CA ARG A 77 17.56 5.62 -8.52
C ARG A 77 16.88 6.65 -7.62
N LEU A 78 16.67 6.34 -6.34
CA LEU A 78 16.05 7.27 -5.40
C LEU A 78 16.85 8.58 -5.28
N PRO A 79 16.18 9.73 -5.16
CA PRO A 79 16.85 11.02 -5.00
C PRO A 79 17.40 11.16 -3.57
N TYR A 80 18.53 10.51 -3.29
CA TYR A 80 19.16 10.48 -1.95
C TYR A 80 19.45 11.87 -1.36
N ARG A 81 19.55 12.91 -2.21
CA ARG A 81 19.71 14.31 -1.81
C ARG A 81 18.41 14.96 -1.27
N GLN A 82 17.27 14.28 -1.37
CA GLN A 82 15.95 14.76 -0.94
C GLN A 82 15.29 13.74 0.00
N PRO A 83 15.74 13.66 1.26
CA PRO A 83 15.34 12.59 2.20
C PRO A 83 13.83 12.56 2.46
N LEU A 84 13.16 13.71 2.44
CA LEU A 84 11.72 13.79 2.65
C LEU A 84 10.92 13.13 1.52
N ILE A 85 11.38 13.24 0.27
CA ILE A 85 10.73 12.59 -0.88
C ILE A 85 11.00 11.08 -0.84
N VAL A 86 12.24 10.68 -0.52
CA VAL A 86 12.57 9.27 -0.32
C VAL A 86 11.70 8.65 0.77
N TRP A 87 11.49 9.36 1.89
CA TRP A 87 10.59 8.92 2.96
C TRP A 87 9.13 8.81 2.51
N GLN A 88 8.61 9.76 1.73
CA GLN A 88 7.26 9.67 1.18
C GLN A 88 7.10 8.46 0.27
N ILE A 89 8.05 8.23 -0.64
CA ILE A 89 8.06 7.06 -1.53
C ILE A 89 8.13 5.78 -0.71
N PHE A 90 9.05 5.70 0.25
CA PHE A 90 9.24 4.52 1.09
C PHE A 90 8.00 4.22 1.93
N SER A 91 7.48 5.20 2.68
CA SER A 91 6.31 5.03 3.54
C SER A 91 5.05 4.65 2.77
N HIS A 92 4.72 5.36 1.68
CA HIS A 92 3.44 5.19 0.99
C HIS A 92 3.46 4.09 -0.07
N LYS A 93 4.62 3.74 -0.62
CA LYS A 93 4.74 2.79 -1.73
C LYS A 93 5.32 1.44 -1.30
N PHE A 94 6.27 1.43 -0.35
CA PHE A 94 6.91 0.20 0.15
C PHE A 94 6.34 -0.28 1.49
N LEU A 95 6.07 0.64 2.42
CA LEU A 95 5.57 0.26 3.74
C LEU A 95 4.08 -0.10 3.72
N ARG A 96 3.28 0.53 2.86
CA ARG A 96 1.84 0.29 2.78
C ARG A 96 1.50 -1.21 2.53
N PRO A 97 2.20 -1.94 1.63
CA PRO A 97 2.05 -3.40 1.51
C PRO A 97 2.55 -4.22 2.72
N LEU A 98 3.37 -3.64 3.61
CA LEU A 98 3.89 -4.29 4.82
C LEU A 98 2.99 -4.10 6.05
N VAL A 99 2.13 -3.08 6.05
CA VAL A 99 1.11 -2.85 7.11
C VAL A 99 0.26 -4.10 7.42
N PRO A 100 -0.22 -4.89 6.44
CA PRO A 100 -0.96 -6.14 6.71
C PRO A 100 -0.16 -7.13 7.55
N PHE A 101 1.13 -7.31 7.23
CA PHE A 101 2.01 -8.23 7.93
C PHE A 101 2.32 -7.73 9.34
N ALA A 102 2.50 -6.41 9.52
CA ALA A 102 2.65 -5.82 10.83
C ALA A 102 1.39 -5.98 11.70
N MET A 103 0.19 -5.88 11.11
CA MET A 103 -1.07 -6.12 11.82
C MET A 103 -1.24 -7.58 12.25
N ILE A 104 -0.94 -8.53 11.36
CA ILE A 104 -0.95 -9.97 11.69
C ILE A 104 0.11 -10.28 12.75
N GLY A 105 1.32 -9.72 12.60
CA GLY A 105 2.40 -9.85 13.57
C GLY A 105 2.03 -9.30 14.94
N ALA A 106 1.34 -8.15 15.01
CA ALA A 106 0.83 -7.59 16.25
C ALA A 106 -0.23 -8.49 16.91
N LEU A 107 -1.11 -9.12 16.12
CA LEU A 107 -2.09 -10.08 16.64
C LEU A 107 -1.40 -11.32 17.21
N LEU A 108 -0.43 -11.88 16.48
CA LEU A 108 0.34 -13.05 16.92
C LEU A 108 1.17 -12.72 18.16
N ALA A 109 1.83 -11.56 18.20
CA ALA A 109 2.60 -11.11 19.36
C ALA A 109 1.69 -10.94 20.60
N SER A 110 0.50 -10.36 20.43
CA SER A 110 -0.49 -10.23 21.50
C SER A 110 -0.97 -11.58 22.00
N PHE A 111 -1.21 -12.53 21.09
CA PHE A 111 -1.62 -13.90 21.43
C PHE A 111 -0.53 -14.69 22.15
N ILE A 112 0.73 -14.59 21.68
CA ILE A 112 1.89 -15.24 22.30
C ILE A 112 2.14 -14.65 23.70
N SER A 113 1.99 -13.34 23.88
CA SER A 113 2.11 -12.67 25.18
C SER A 113 1.09 -13.18 26.21
N ILE A 114 -0.09 -13.62 25.78
CA ILE A 114 -1.13 -14.19 26.64
C ILE A 114 -0.81 -15.66 27.01
N ILE A 115 -0.28 -16.45 26.07
CA ILE A 115 -0.01 -17.89 26.27
C ILE A 115 1.30 -18.12 27.02
N TRP A 116 2.35 -17.38 26.69
CA TRP A 116 3.66 -17.47 27.33
C TRP A 116 3.79 -16.39 28.41
N VAL A 117 3.29 -16.70 29.61
CA VAL A 117 3.57 -15.91 30.82
C VAL A 117 4.97 -16.27 31.31
N HIS A 118 5.98 -15.53 30.86
CA HIS A 118 7.33 -15.65 31.40
C HIS A 118 7.46 -14.95 32.77
N PRO A 119 8.34 -15.44 33.66
CA PRO A 119 8.68 -14.74 34.90
C PRO A 119 9.21 -13.33 34.58
N LEU A 120 8.72 -12.33 35.31
CA LEU A 120 9.08 -10.92 35.21
C LEU A 120 10.60 -10.75 35.11
N GLY A 121 11.14 -10.35 33.95
CA GLY A 121 12.55 -9.98 33.87
C GLY A 121 13.21 -9.82 32.50
N SER A 122 12.79 -10.52 31.44
CA SER A 122 13.77 -10.75 30.35
C SER A 122 13.69 -9.85 29.10
N TYR A 123 12.59 -9.14 28.78
CA TYR A 123 12.57 -8.27 27.58
C TYR A 123 11.49 -7.17 27.65
N PRO A 124 11.80 -5.94 28.10
CA PRO A 124 10.80 -4.88 28.29
C PRO A 124 10.22 -4.30 27.00
N LEU A 125 10.85 -4.50 25.84
CA LEU A 125 10.38 -3.96 24.56
C LEU A 125 9.23 -4.77 23.92
N LEU A 126 9.06 -6.04 24.29
CA LEU A 126 8.06 -6.96 23.72
C LEU A 126 6.89 -7.24 24.66
N TYR A 127 6.96 -6.80 25.91
CA TYR A 127 5.94 -7.08 26.92
C TYR A 127 5.18 -5.82 27.32
N LEU A 128 3.89 -5.80 26.97
CA LEU A 128 2.93 -4.96 27.69
C LEU A 128 2.65 -5.62 29.04
N SER A 129 3.06 -4.98 30.12
CA SER A 129 2.77 -5.41 31.49
C SER A 129 1.26 -5.65 31.66
N PRO A 130 0.81 -6.70 32.38
CA PRO A 130 -0.59 -6.82 32.75
C PRO A 130 -1.07 -5.52 33.44
N PRO A 131 -2.25 -4.97 33.10
CA PRO A 131 -3.35 -5.52 32.27
C PRO A 131 -3.33 -5.09 30.79
N TYR A 132 -2.34 -4.32 30.34
CA TYR A 132 -2.39 -3.64 29.05
C TYR A 132 -2.43 -4.60 27.86
N HIS A 133 -1.84 -5.80 27.95
CA HIS A 133 -1.88 -6.79 26.87
C HIS A 133 -3.31 -7.28 26.57
N TRP A 134 -4.17 -7.42 27.58
CA TRP A 134 -5.56 -7.86 27.39
C TRP A 134 -6.37 -6.78 26.69
N LEU A 135 -6.14 -5.52 27.06
CA LEU A 135 -6.81 -4.37 26.46
C LEU A 135 -6.45 -4.23 24.98
N VAL A 136 -5.16 -4.35 24.63
CA VAL A 136 -4.71 -4.31 23.22
C VAL A 136 -5.27 -5.48 22.43
N PHE A 137 -5.27 -6.70 22.98
CA PHE A 137 -5.82 -7.87 22.31
C PHE A 137 -7.33 -7.76 22.05
N ILE A 138 -8.11 -7.32 23.05
CA ILE A 138 -9.56 -7.10 22.91
C ILE A 138 -9.85 -6.00 21.90
N LEU A 139 -9.11 -4.88 21.96
CA LEU A 139 -9.28 -3.78 21.00
C LEU A 139 -8.99 -4.24 19.57
N GLN A 140 -7.97 -5.07 19.39
CA GLN A 140 -7.59 -5.61 18.09
C GLN A 140 -8.62 -6.63 17.58
N LEU A 141 -9.15 -7.51 18.43
CA LEU A 141 -10.27 -8.39 18.10
C LEU A 141 -11.52 -7.60 17.69
N LEU A 142 -11.86 -6.56 18.45
CA LEU A 142 -13.01 -5.71 18.18
C LEU A 142 -12.85 -4.98 16.83
N PHE A 143 -11.63 -4.50 16.52
CA PHE A 143 -11.32 -3.90 15.23
C PHE A 143 -11.54 -4.87 14.06
N TYR A 144 -11.08 -6.11 14.18
CA TYR A 144 -11.31 -7.14 13.14
C TYR A 144 -12.78 -7.56 13.04
N LEU A 145 -13.50 -7.64 14.16
CA LEU A 145 -14.93 -7.94 14.18
C LEU A 145 -15.73 -6.83 13.48
N LEU A 146 -15.41 -5.56 13.76
CA LEU A 146 -15.98 -4.39 13.08
C LEU A 146 -15.70 -4.43 11.57
N ALA A 147 -14.46 -4.77 11.17
CA ALA A 147 -14.12 -4.90 9.76
C ALA A 147 -14.91 -6.02 9.05
N TRP A 148 -15.11 -7.15 9.72
CA TRP A 148 -15.90 -8.29 9.22
C TRP A 148 -17.39 -7.94 9.12
N LEU A 149 -17.97 -7.31 10.15
CA LEU A 149 -19.36 -6.84 10.15
C LEU A 149 -19.60 -5.79 9.08
N GLY A 150 -18.69 -4.82 8.92
CA GLY A 150 -18.78 -3.80 7.87
C GLY A 150 -18.68 -4.36 6.45
N ARG A 151 -18.07 -5.55 6.27
CA ARG A 151 -18.09 -6.28 4.98
C ARG A 151 -19.43 -6.96 4.71
N ARG A 152 -20.16 -7.37 5.75
CA ARG A 152 -21.42 -8.12 5.64
C ARG A 152 -22.65 -7.21 5.65
N ILE A 153 -22.59 -6.06 6.31
CA ILE A 153 -23.74 -5.18 6.54
C ILE A 153 -23.48 -3.83 5.86
N ALA A 154 -24.25 -3.54 4.81
CA ALA A 154 -24.27 -2.23 4.17
C ALA A 154 -25.10 -1.24 5.01
N ILE A 155 -24.60 -0.89 6.20
CA ILE A 155 -25.27 0.08 7.07
C ILE A 155 -25.16 1.48 6.44
N LYS A 156 -26.28 2.11 6.11
CA LYS A 156 -26.33 3.51 5.67
C LYS A 156 -26.33 4.44 6.89
N GLY A 157 -25.55 5.53 6.86
CA GLY A 157 -25.49 6.54 7.92
C GLY A 157 -24.10 6.72 8.56
N PHE A 158 -24.04 7.39 9.73
CA PHE A 158 -22.78 7.64 10.47
C PHE A 158 -22.08 6.35 10.92
N LEU A 159 -22.85 5.36 11.37
CA LEU A 159 -22.35 4.03 11.72
C LEU A 159 -21.70 3.31 10.51
N GLY A 160 -22.28 3.47 9.32
CA GLY A 160 -21.70 2.98 8.07
C GLY A 160 -20.35 3.60 7.75
N LYS A 161 -20.19 4.92 7.98
CA LYS A 161 -18.90 5.61 7.80
C LYS A 161 -17.86 5.17 8.84
N LEU A 162 -18.27 4.89 10.08
CA LEU A 162 -17.37 4.40 11.13
C LEU A 162 -16.89 2.97 10.85
N LEU A 163 -17.77 2.09 10.35
CA LEU A 163 -17.46 0.73 9.93
C LEU A 163 -16.65 0.67 8.62
N TYR A 164 -16.81 1.69 7.75
CA TYR A 164 -16.11 1.77 6.47
C TYR A 164 -14.58 1.84 6.65
N LEU A 165 -14.08 2.58 7.63
CA LEU A 165 -12.64 2.75 7.85
C LEU A 165 -11.92 1.43 8.18
N PRO A 166 -12.35 0.65 9.20
CA PRO A 166 -11.80 -0.68 9.47
C PRO A 166 -11.95 -1.64 8.28
N THR A 167 -13.12 -1.69 7.64
CA THR A 167 -13.35 -2.59 6.50
C THR A 167 -12.48 -2.22 5.30
N PHE A 168 -12.32 -0.93 4.99
CA PHE A 168 -11.44 -0.44 3.93
C PHE A 168 -9.98 -0.80 4.20
N LEU A 169 -9.50 -0.57 5.43
CA LEU A 169 -8.14 -0.92 5.82
C LEU A 169 -7.88 -2.43 5.70
N VAL A 170 -8.78 -3.27 6.25
CA VAL A 170 -8.61 -4.73 6.19
C VAL A 170 -8.71 -5.25 4.76
N ASN A 171 -9.66 -4.77 3.94
CA ASN A 171 -9.78 -5.20 2.55
C ASN A 171 -8.60 -4.73 1.69
N SER A 172 -8.14 -3.49 1.87
CA SER A 172 -6.95 -2.98 1.18
C SER A 172 -5.71 -3.78 1.58
N ASN A 173 -5.61 -4.18 2.85
CA ASN A 173 -4.52 -4.98 3.36
C ASN A 173 -4.55 -6.43 2.84
N TYR A 174 -5.74 -7.03 2.76
CA TYR A 174 -5.95 -8.35 2.17
C TYR A 174 -5.60 -8.38 0.67
N ALA A 175 -6.01 -7.36 -0.08
CA ALA A 175 -5.66 -7.23 -1.50
C ALA A 175 -4.14 -7.06 -1.72
N ALA A 176 -3.46 -6.31 -0.85
CA ALA A 176 -2.00 -6.17 -0.90
C ALA A 176 -1.28 -7.51 -0.66
N LEU A 177 -1.77 -8.30 0.29
CA LEU A 177 -1.21 -9.62 0.60
C LEU A 177 -1.40 -10.61 -0.55
N LEU A 178 -2.59 -10.65 -1.16
CA LEU A 178 -2.85 -11.46 -2.35
C LEU A 178 -1.94 -11.06 -3.51
N GLY A 179 -1.79 -9.75 -3.78
CA GLY A 179 -0.92 -9.26 -4.86
C GLY A 179 0.56 -9.59 -4.64
N LEU A 180 1.03 -9.59 -3.39
CA LEU A 180 2.40 -9.99 -3.05
C LEU A 180 2.61 -11.50 -3.26
N ILE A 181 1.68 -12.34 -2.81
CA ILE A 181 1.74 -13.79 -3.02
C ILE A 181 1.74 -14.12 -4.51
N ASP A 182 0.90 -13.47 -5.29
CA ASP A 182 0.79 -13.67 -6.73
C ASP A 182 2.11 -13.32 -7.46
N THR A 183 2.74 -12.22 -7.03
CA THR A 183 4.05 -11.78 -7.55
C THR A 183 5.16 -12.76 -7.18
N LEU A 184 5.18 -13.28 -5.94
CA LEU A 184 6.20 -14.21 -5.46
C LEU A 184 6.03 -15.64 -6.00
N THR A 185 4.80 -16.09 -6.22
CA THR A 185 4.53 -17.44 -6.73
C THR A 185 4.71 -17.55 -8.24
N GLY A 186 5.12 -16.47 -8.93
CA GLY A 186 5.31 -16.47 -10.37
C GLY A 186 4.00 -16.70 -11.14
N LYS A 187 2.86 -16.69 -10.45
CA LYS A 187 1.52 -16.70 -11.04
C LYS A 187 1.15 -15.31 -11.58
N SER A 188 2.14 -14.57 -12.08
CA SER A 188 1.87 -13.51 -13.05
C SER A 188 1.16 -14.20 -14.21
N THR A 189 -0.17 -14.21 -14.13
CA THR A 189 -1.06 -14.74 -15.14
C THR A 189 -0.64 -14.10 -16.44
N ALA A 190 -0.11 -14.96 -17.32
CA ALA A 190 -0.09 -14.74 -18.76
C ALA A 190 -1.46 -14.28 -19.25
#